data_AF-A0A391NUF5-F1
#
_entry.id   AF-A0A391NUF5-F1
#
_cell.length_a   1.000
_cell.length_b   1.000
_cell.length_c   1.000
_cell.angle_alpha   90.00
_cell.angle_beta   90.00
_cell.angle_gamma   90.00
#
_symmetry.space_group_name_H-M   'P 1'
#
loop_
_entity.id
_entity.type
_entity.pdbx_description
1 polymer ?
#
loop_
_entity_poly.entity_id
_entity_poly.type
_entity_poly.pdbx_seq_one_letter_code
_entity_poly.pdbx_strand_id
1 'polypeptide(L)'
;MLHQKHDDKKEWDEKTQTFWLNNLFHTFVKVGELVPVDHKVTRSFFVPRHEIENAEITSIVFQIFHSDFNPFFTTEKGVSKLGNCVCVAPTEGQRGIKAVMHFGDTEIRMEVIPDDETCPSKDITVKFSCK
;
A
#
# COMPACT_ATOMS: atom_id res chain seq x y z
N MET A 1 -7.10 -14.14 14.91
CA MET A 1 -6.47 -13.79 16.21
C MET A 1 -5.70 -12.45 16.20
N LEU A 2 -5.54 -11.76 15.06
CA LEU A 2 -4.93 -10.41 15.01
C LEU A 2 -5.80 -9.35 15.70
N HIS A 3 -7.11 -9.36 15.43
CA HIS A 3 -8.07 -8.42 16.00
C HIS A 3 -8.14 -8.44 17.54
N GLN A 4 -7.84 -9.54 18.22
CA GLN A 4 -7.91 -9.58 19.70
C GLN A 4 -6.68 -8.98 20.38
N LYS A 5 -5.57 -8.77 19.68
CA LYS A 5 -4.31 -8.30 20.27
C LYS A 5 -4.08 -6.80 20.15
N HIS A 6 -4.86 -6.11 19.34
CA HIS A 6 -4.66 -4.70 18.98
C HIS A 6 -5.98 -3.92 19.05
N ASP A 7 -6.65 -3.99 20.21
CA ASP A 7 -7.92 -3.31 20.43
C ASP A 7 -7.81 -1.78 20.30
N ASP A 8 -6.64 -1.21 20.62
CA ASP A 8 -6.31 0.22 20.54
C ASP A 8 -6.13 0.73 19.10
N LYS A 9 -6.04 -0.18 18.12
CA LYS A 9 -5.86 0.13 16.70
C LYS A 9 -7.08 -0.20 15.86
N LYS A 10 -8.18 -0.60 16.51
CA LYS A 10 -9.46 -0.84 15.86
C LYS A 10 -10.18 0.48 15.61
N GLU A 11 -10.75 0.57 14.43
CA GLU A 11 -11.69 1.62 14.06
C GLU A 11 -13.02 0.95 13.73
N TRP A 12 -14.10 1.50 14.28
CA TRP A 12 -15.45 1.02 13.99
C TRP A 12 -15.92 1.65 12.68
N ASP A 13 -16.29 0.82 11.72
CA ASP A 13 -16.94 1.28 10.50
C ASP A 13 -18.47 1.13 10.65
N GLU A 14 -19.16 2.28 10.73
CA GLU A 14 -20.61 2.34 10.86
C GLU A 14 -21.35 1.78 9.63
N LYS A 15 -20.74 1.87 8.43
CA LYS A 15 -21.37 1.41 7.18
C LYS A 15 -21.37 -0.11 7.08
N THR A 16 -20.26 -0.75 7.42
CA THR A 16 -20.14 -2.22 7.37
C THR A 16 -20.49 -2.91 8.69
N GLN A 17 -20.69 -2.14 9.77
CA GLN A 17 -20.90 -2.65 11.13
C GLN A 17 -19.79 -3.62 11.59
N THR A 18 -18.55 -3.31 11.24
CA THR A 18 -17.39 -4.14 11.60
C THR A 18 -16.22 -3.30 12.08
N PHE A 19 -15.36 -3.91 12.89
CA PHE A 19 -14.09 -3.29 13.30
C PHE A 19 -13.00 -3.60 12.28
N TRP A 20 -12.28 -2.57 11.87
CA TRP A 20 -11.13 -2.66 10.97
C TRP A 20 -9.87 -2.23 11.71
N LEU A 21 -8.72 -2.78 11.33
CA LEU A 21 -7.45 -2.34 11.87
C LEU A 21 -6.89 -1.22 11.00
N ASN A 22 -6.71 -0.04 11.57
CA ASN A 22 -6.14 1.10 10.86
C ASN A 22 -4.60 1.07 10.95
N ASN A 23 -3.93 1.70 9.98
CA ASN A 23 -2.47 1.86 9.94
C ASN A 23 -1.67 0.55 9.92
N LEU A 24 -2.24 -0.52 9.36
CA LEU A 24 -1.50 -1.76 9.16
C LEU A 24 -0.32 -1.55 8.22
N PHE A 25 0.84 -2.07 8.60
CA PHE A 25 2.02 -2.05 7.75
C PHE A 25 1.95 -3.21 6.75
N HIS A 26 1.69 -2.90 5.48
CA HIS A 26 1.67 -3.92 4.43
C HIS A 26 3.07 -4.10 3.82
N THR A 27 3.75 -5.17 4.18
CA THR A 27 5.14 -5.43 3.77
C THR A 27 5.22 -5.89 2.31
N PHE A 28 5.97 -5.13 1.49
CA PHE A 28 6.38 -5.58 0.16
C PHE A 28 7.57 -6.54 0.22
N VAL A 29 8.63 -6.11 0.91
CA VAL A 29 9.90 -6.84 1.10
C VAL A 29 10.27 -6.80 2.58
N LYS A 30 10.71 -7.93 3.12
CA LYS A 30 11.13 -8.02 4.52
C LYS A 30 12.59 -7.63 4.70
N VAL A 31 12.91 -7.15 5.91
CA VAL A 31 14.32 -6.91 6.29
C VAL A 31 15.10 -8.22 6.21
N GLY A 32 16.24 -8.19 5.51
CA GLY A 32 17.10 -9.35 5.27
C GLY A 32 16.69 -10.23 4.08
N GLU A 33 15.59 -9.90 3.38
CA GLU A 33 15.21 -10.58 2.14
C GLU A 33 16.11 -10.14 0.99
N LEU A 34 16.65 -11.10 0.24
CA LEU A 34 17.43 -10.82 -0.97
C LEU A 34 16.48 -10.64 -2.15
N VAL A 35 16.50 -9.44 -2.74
CA VAL A 35 15.73 -9.12 -3.94
C VAL A 35 16.69 -8.93 -5.11
N PRO A 36 16.57 -9.71 -6.20
CA PRO A 36 17.41 -9.52 -7.37
C PRO A 36 17.21 -8.14 -8.01
N VAL A 37 18.27 -7.61 -8.59
CA VAL A 37 18.18 -6.42 -9.45
C VAL A 37 17.24 -6.70 -10.63
N ASP A 38 16.49 -5.68 -11.04
CA ASP A 38 15.43 -5.71 -12.06
C ASP A 38 14.22 -6.58 -11.72
N HIS A 39 14.14 -7.08 -10.49
CA HIS A 39 12.97 -7.82 -10.02
C HIS A 39 11.79 -6.89 -9.70
N LYS A 40 10.58 -7.43 -9.84
CA LYS A 40 9.33 -6.72 -9.55
C LYS A 40 8.52 -7.49 -8.52
N VAL A 41 8.12 -6.81 -7.45
CA VAL A 41 7.20 -7.35 -6.44
C VAL A 41 5.84 -6.68 -6.62
N THR A 42 4.81 -7.49 -6.89
CA THR A 42 3.44 -7.00 -7.10
C THR A 42 2.54 -7.39 -5.93
N ARG A 43 1.74 -6.44 -5.46
CA ARG A 43 0.68 -6.66 -4.47
C ARG A 43 -0.63 -6.08 -4.99
N SER A 44 -1.71 -6.84 -4.84
CA SER A 44 -3.06 -6.39 -5.18
C SER A 44 -3.78 -5.91 -3.94
N PHE A 45 -4.41 -4.75 -4.05
CA PHE A 45 -5.22 -4.12 -3.03
C PHE A 45 -6.64 -4.01 -3.54
N PHE A 46 -7.60 -4.33 -2.69
CA PHE A 46 -9.01 -4.30 -3.02
C PHE A 46 -9.65 -3.18 -2.23
N VAL A 47 -10.36 -2.31 -2.92
CA VAL A 47 -11.14 -1.24 -2.29
C VAL A 47 -12.50 -1.84 -1.94
N PRO A 48 -12.99 -1.68 -0.71
CA PRO A 48 -14.29 -2.20 -0.35
C PRO A 48 -15.38 -1.66 -1.29
N ARG A 49 -16.19 -2.56 -1.85
CA ARG A 49 -17.16 -2.25 -2.91
C ARG A 49 -18.15 -1.13 -2.53
N HIS A 50 -18.52 -1.04 -1.25
CA HIS A 50 -19.41 -0.01 -0.74
C HIS A 50 -18.80 1.39 -0.75
N GLU A 51 -17.47 1.52 -0.79
CA GLU A 51 -16.80 2.82 -0.96
C GLU A 51 -16.77 3.25 -2.44
N ILE A 52 -16.70 2.28 -3.36
CA ILE A 52 -16.73 2.52 -4.82
C ILE A 52 -18.14 2.93 -5.26
N GLU A 53 -19.18 2.22 -4.80
CA GLU A 53 -20.58 2.43 -5.20
C GLU A 53 -21.15 3.79 -4.76
N ASN A 54 -20.57 4.42 -3.73
CA ASN A 54 -20.97 5.74 -3.26
C ASN A 54 -20.24 6.90 -3.98
N ALA A 55 -19.37 6.62 -4.95
CA ALA A 55 -18.66 7.59 -5.80
C ALA A 55 -17.84 8.69 -5.09
N GLU A 56 -17.70 8.65 -3.76
CA GLU A 56 -16.98 9.69 -3.00
C GLU A 56 -15.46 9.57 -3.12
N ILE A 57 -14.93 8.36 -3.31
CA ILE A 57 -13.49 8.14 -3.41
C ILE A 57 -13.07 8.29 -4.88
N THR A 58 -12.45 9.43 -5.19
CA THR A 58 -11.89 9.72 -6.52
C THR A 58 -10.41 9.34 -6.64
N SER A 59 -9.71 9.16 -5.51
CA SER A 59 -8.29 8.83 -5.49
C SER A 59 -7.90 8.03 -4.26
N ILE A 60 -6.84 7.24 -4.40
CA ILE A 60 -6.27 6.39 -3.35
C ILE A 60 -4.81 6.76 -3.16
N VAL A 61 -4.43 6.99 -1.91
CA VAL A 61 -3.08 7.40 -1.54
C VAL A 61 -2.31 6.21 -0.96
N PHE A 62 -1.32 5.74 -1.71
CA PHE A 62 -0.38 4.72 -1.29
C PHE A 62 0.79 5.37 -0.55
N GLN A 63 0.79 5.30 0.77
CA GLN A 63 1.90 5.79 1.58
C GLN A 63 3.01 4.74 1.67
N ILE A 64 4.24 5.15 1.37
CA ILE A 64 5.41 4.28 1.35
C ILE A 64 6.18 4.51 2.64
N PHE A 65 6.49 3.42 3.34
CA PHE A 65 7.23 3.45 4.60
C PHE A 65 8.44 2.53 4.54
N HIS A 66 9.43 2.80 5.38
CA HIS A 66 10.57 1.93 5.63
C HIS A 66 10.78 1.71 7.13
N SER A 67 11.44 0.62 7.47
CA SER A 67 11.85 0.27 8.83
C SER A 67 12.99 -0.75 8.79
N ASP A 68 13.80 -0.78 9.85
CA ASP A 68 14.92 -1.72 10.02
C ASP A 68 14.49 -3.01 10.77
N PHE A 69 13.19 -3.18 11.03
CA PHE A 69 12.60 -4.39 11.58
C PHE A 69 11.29 -4.74 10.84
N ASN A 70 10.55 -5.75 11.30
CA ASN A 70 9.26 -6.15 10.73
C ASN A 70 8.10 -5.57 11.56
N PRO A 71 7.63 -4.34 11.28
CA PRO A 71 6.53 -3.72 12.00
C PRO A 71 5.19 -4.36 11.65
N PHE A 72 4.23 -4.30 12.57
CA PHE A 72 2.83 -4.61 12.29
C PHE A 72 2.03 -3.36 11.91
N PHE A 73 2.38 -2.19 12.44
CA PHE A 73 1.72 -0.92 12.18
C PHE A 73 2.67 0.18 11.70
N THR A 74 2.17 1.09 10.88
CA THR A 74 2.92 2.27 10.39
C THR A 74 3.23 3.30 11.48
N THR A 75 2.55 3.21 12.62
CA THR A 75 2.76 4.08 13.79
C THR A 75 3.82 3.57 14.77
N GLU A 76 4.42 2.40 14.51
CA GLU A 76 5.43 1.84 15.41
C GLU A 76 6.72 2.67 15.41
N LYS A 77 7.39 2.74 16.56
CA LYS A 77 8.65 3.48 16.70
C LYS A 77 9.72 2.87 15.80
N GLY A 78 10.35 3.71 14.96
CA GLY A 78 11.34 3.26 13.98
C GLY A 78 10.75 2.93 12.60
N VAL A 79 9.45 3.16 12.41
CA VAL A 79 8.85 3.25 11.08
C VAL A 79 8.92 4.70 10.60
N SER A 80 9.34 4.91 9.36
CA SER A 80 9.49 6.24 8.75
C SER A 80 8.88 6.27 7.36
N LYS A 81 8.23 7.39 7.01
CA LYS A 81 7.59 7.59 5.70
C LYS A 81 8.63 8.02 4.67
N LEU A 82 8.70 7.31 3.55
CA LEU A 82 9.53 7.66 2.39
C LEU A 82 8.80 8.61 1.43
N GLY A 83 7.50 8.44 1.26
CA GLY A 83 6.72 9.21 0.28
C GLY A 83 5.29 8.69 0.13
N ASN A 84 4.59 9.13 -0.91
CA ASN A 84 3.24 8.66 -1.21
C ASN A 84 2.89 8.74 -2.70
N CYS A 85 2.37 7.67 -3.29
CA CYS A 85 1.80 7.66 -4.63
C CYS A 85 0.29 7.89 -4.57
N VAL A 86 -0.27 8.56 -5.57
CA VAL A 86 -1.73 8.76 -5.68
C VAL A 86 -2.20 8.08 -6.95
N CYS A 87 -3.14 7.15 -6.82
CA CYS A 87 -3.81 6.49 -7.93
C CYS A 87 -5.26 6.98 -8.00
N VAL A 88 -5.85 6.94 -9.19
CA VAL A 88 -7.30 7.11 -9.34
C VAL A 88 -7.98 5.89 -8.72
N ALA A 89 -9.08 6.10 -8.01
CA ALA A 89 -9.82 5.00 -7.41
C ALA A 89 -10.45 4.11 -8.50
N PRO A 90 -10.58 2.79 -8.25
CA PRO A 90 -11.23 1.89 -9.19
C PRO A 90 -12.71 2.26 -9.36
N THR A 91 -13.22 2.14 -10.58
CA THR A 91 -14.63 2.39 -10.92
C THR A 91 -15.50 1.16 -10.69
N GLU A 92 -16.83 1.31 -10.80
CA GLU A 92 -17.77 0.20 -10.69
C GLU A 92 -17.44 -0.91 -11.70
N GLY A 93 -17.22 -2.13 -11.21
CA GLY A 93 -16.78 -3.28 -12.01
C GLY A 93 -15.27 -3.57 -11.94
N GLN A 94 -14.45 -2.61 -11.55
CA GLN A 94 -13.03 -2.83 -11.26
C GLN A 94 -12.86 -3.41 -9.85
N ARG A 95 -12.05 -4.46 -9.73
CA ARG A 95 -11.93 -5.20 -8.46
C ARG A 95 -10.84 -4.63 -7.55
N GLY A 96 -9.78 -4.04 -8.10
CA GLY A 96 -8.67 -3.59 -7.27
C GLY A 96 -7.63 -2.76 -8.00
N ILE A 97 -6.55 -2.52 -7.26
CA ILE A 97 -5.37 -1.79 -7.67
C ILE A 97 -4.16 -2.70 -7.44
N LYS A 98 -3.28 -2.81 -8.42
CA LYS A 98 -1.95 -3.41 -8.28
C LYS A 98 -0.95 -2.32 -7.96
N ALA A 99 -0.20 -2.51 -6.89
CA ALA A 99 1.02 -1.77 -6.67
C ALA A 99 2.22 -2.66 -6.96
N VAL A 100 3.15 -2.15 -7.76
CA VAL A 100 4.33 -2.84 -8.24
C VAL A 100 5.56 -2.08 -7.77
N MET A 101 6.42 -2.74 -6.99
CA MET A 101 7.74 -2.20 -6.63
C MET A 101 8.80 -2.83 -7.54
N HIS A 102 9.52 -1.98 -8.27
CA HIS A 102 10.63 -2.30 -9.14
C HIS A 102 11.92 -2.04 -8.38
N PHE A 103 12.78 -3.05 -8.27
CA PHE A 103 14.06 -2.96 -7.58
C PHE A 103 15.16 -2.84 -8.63
N GLY A 104 15.56 -1.61 -8.92
CA GLY A 104 16.76 -1.35 -9.72
C GLY A 104 18.02 -1.51 -8.88
N ASP A 105 19.17 -1.23 -9.49
CA ASP A 105 20.47 -1.32 -8.81
C ASP A 105 20.60 -0.30 -7.67
N THR A 106 20.21 0.96 -7.93
CA THR A 106 20.32 2.08 -6.96
C THR A 106 19.00 2.77 -6.65
N GLU A 107 17.89 2.28 -7.21
CA GLU A 107 16.58 2.90 -7.06
C GLU A 107 15.47 1.88 -6.86
N ILE A 108 14.45 2.27 -6.09
CA ILE A 108 13.21 1.51 -5.99
C ILE A 108 12.10 2.39 -6.55
N ARG A 109 11.43 1.92 -7.61
CA ARG A 109 10.28 2.60 -8.22
C ARG A 109 8.99 1.90 -7.83
N MET A 110 8.01 2.65 -7.38
CA MET A 110 6.66 2.17 -7.14
C MET A 110 5.74 2.68 -8.24
N GLU A 111 5.11 1.73 -8.92
CA GLU A 111 4.03 1.99 -9.88
C GLU A 111 2.71 1.51 -9.28
N VAL A 112 1.64 2.26 -9.50
CA VAL A 112 0.29 1.88 -9.07
C VAL A 112 -0.61 1.86 -10.30
N ILE A 113 -1.22 0.70 -10.55
CA ILE A 113 -1.96 0.39 -11.77
C ILE A 113 -3.34 -0.14 -11.36
N PRO A 114 -4.46 0.41 -11.85
CA PRO A 114 -5.77 -0.22 -11.72
C PRO A 114 -5.76 -1.62 -12.35
N ASP A 115 -6.59 -2.55 -11.86
CA ASP A 115 -6.64 -3.92 -12.40
C ASP A 115 -7.06 -4.00 -13.88
N ASP A 116 -7.56 -2.90 -14.46
CA ASP A 116 -7.90 -2.75 -15.87
C ASP A 116 -6.91 -1.74 -16.50
N GLU A 117 -6.12 -2.19 -17.49
CA GLU A 117 -4.96 -1.47 -18.08
C GLU A 117 -5.32 -0.18 -18.84
N THR A 118 -6.58 0.27 -18.76
CA THR A 118 -7.13 1.41 -19.49
C THR A 118 -6.98 2.75 -18.77
N CYS A 119 -6.50 2.76 -17.52
CA CYS A 119 -6.29 3.99 -16.75
C CYS A 119 -4.81 4.40 -16.66
N PRO A 120 -4.48 5.71 -16.72
CA PRO A 120 -3.10 6.18 -16.62
C PRO A 120 -2.50 5.83 -15.25
N SER A 121 -1.39 5.09 -15.26
CA SER A 121 -0.60 4.85 -14.06
C SER A 121 0.11 6.13 -13.63
N LYS A 122 0.27 6.32 -12.31
CA LYS A 122 1.13 7.35 -11.74
C LYS A 122 2.28 6.66 -11.04
N ASP A 123 3.49 7.12 -11.35
CA ASP A 123 4.73 6.56 -10.85
C ASP A 123 5.36 7.42 -9.78
N ILE A 124 5.99 6.76 -8.81
CA ILE A 124 6.95 7.40 -7.91
C ILE A 124 8.25 6.63 -7.92
N THR A 125 9.34 7.36 -8.15
CA THR A 125 10.69 6.81 -8.05
C THR A 125 11.33 7.31 -6.76
N VAL A 126 11.71 6.37 -5.89
CA VAL A 126 12.53 6.66 -4.71
C VAL A 126 13.96 6.26 -5.04
N LYS A 127 14.87 7.25 -5.09
CA LYS A 127 16.29 7.01 -5.34
C LYS A 127 17.02 6.89 -4.01
N PHE A 128 17.85 5.85 -3.89
CA PHE A 128 18.71 5.66 -2.72
C PHE A 128 20.13 6.05 -3.14
N SER A 129 20.67 7.10 -2.52
CA SER A 129 22.09 7.41 -2.66
C SER A 129 22.85 6.69 -1.55
N CYS A 130 23.72 5.75 -1.90
CA CYS A 130 24.74 5.27 -0.97
C CYS A 130 25.69 6.45 -0.67
N LYS A 131 25.84 6.80 0.61
CA LYS A 131 26.90 7.69 1.10
C LYS A 131 28.04 6.87 1.66
#